data_AF-A0A7Z9Y6L8-F1
#
_entry.id   AF-A0A7Z9Y6L8-F1
#
_cell.length_a   1.000
_cell.length_b   1.000
_cell.length_c   1.000
_cell.angle_alpha   90.00
_cell.angle_beta   90.00
_cell.angle_gamma   90.00
#
_symmetry.space_group_name_H-M   'P 1'
#
loop_
_entity.id
_entity.type
_entity.pdbx_description
1 polymer ?
#
loop_
_entity_poly.entity_id
_entity_poly.type
_entity_poly.pdbx_seq_one_letter_code
_entity_poly.pdbx_strand_id
1 'polypeptide(L)'
;MRDAYCVLSKIFHVSRLTSHASHLTPSFILTQPPIRRLTSCPKCDNLAPMTNLPKTSDIVIIGGGVMGASAAYHLAQAGAGLILLLEREPFFGQGATGRCAGGVRYQFATEVNIRLSLASLPMIERFPEEMGQECDYRPIGYLLVLTRPEDVAAFERNVTLQRRLGVQTEWLTGDEVRRRLPLMQFPDALAGTFHQKDGLTDPNSIVMGYINRGRELGVQALTEVTVTGIETSGGKVTAVTTNKGVIQCAHVVNAAGPWAGLIGQMAGIDIPITPLRRQMITTTPVPDLPAD
;
A
#
# COMPACT_ATOMS: atom_id res chain seq x y z
N MET A 1 -22.65 8.80 -4.87
CA MET A 1 -22.06 7.46 -4.97
C MET A 1 -20.56 7.65 -5.14
N ARG A 2 -19.80 7.45 -4.07
CA ARG A 2 -18.36 7.64 -4.01
C ARG A 2 -17.77 6.34 -3.48
N ASP A 3 -17.38 5.45 -4.39
CA ASP A 3 -16.63 4.25 -4.04
C ASP A 3 -15.14 4.60 -4.17
N ALA A 4 -14.50 4.81 -3.02
CA ALA A 4 -13.07 5.11 -2.95
C ALA A 4 -12.29 3.79 -2.94
N TYR A 5 -11.46 3.58 -3.96
CA TYR A 5 -10.53 2.45 -4.06
C TYR A 5 -9.10 3.01 -4.14
N CYS A 6 -8.26 2.64 -3.18
CA CYS A 6 -6.84 2.98 -3.18
C CYS A 6 -6.09 2.09 -4.18
N VAL A 7 -5.40 2.66 -5.17
CA VAL A 7 -4.53 1.91 -6.09
C VAL A 7 -3.08 2.28 -5.84
N LEU A 8 -2.35 1.37 -5.19
CA LEU A 8 -0.89 1.32 -5.26
C LEU A 8 -0.51 0.31 -6.35
N SER A 9 -0.01 0.76 -7.50
CA SER A 9 0.51 -0.16 -8.51
C SER A 9 1.95 0.17 -8.89
N LYS A 10 2.76 -0.90 -8.81
CA LYS A 10 4.21 -0.98 -9.06
C LYS A 10 4.50 -1.05 -10.56
N ILE A 11 5.50 -0.32 -11.06
CA ILE A 11 6.28 -0.70 -12.25
C ILE A 11 7.77 -0.45 -11.94
N PHE A 12 8.57 -1.52 -11.98
CA PHE A 12 9.94 -1.51 -12.49
C PHE A 12 10.21 -2.87 -13.12
N HIS A 13 10.71 -2.87 -14.35
CA HIS A 13 11.17 -4.03 -15.09
C HIS A 13 12.68 -4.15 -14.84
N VAL A 14 13.15 -5.25 -14.26
CA VAL A 14 14.59 -5.48 -14.05
C VAL A 14 15.02 -6.70 -14.86
N SER A 15 15.88 -6.46 -15.84
CA SER A 15 16.57 -7.45 -16.65
C SER A 15 17.68 -8.13 -15.84
N ARG A 16 17.83 -9.45 -16.01
CA ARG A 16 18.73 -10.35 -15.27
C ARG A 16 20.20 -9.90 -15.27
N LEU A 17 20.86 -10.05 -14.12
CA LEU A 17 22.32 -10.21 -14.03
C LEU A 17 22.66 -11.41 -13.14
N THR A 18 23.63 -12.20 -13.61
CA THR A 18 24.06 -13.50 -13.09
C THR A 18 25.28 -13.40 -12.17
N SER A 19 25.15 -14.01 -10.99
CA SER A 19 26.11 -14.85 -10.23
C SER A 19 27.51 -14.35 -9.77
N HIS A 20 27.82 -14.78 -8.53
CA HIS A 20 29.12 -14.98 -7.85
C HIS A 20 29.76 -13.78 -7.12
N ALA A 21 29.73 -13.82 -5.79
CA ALA A 21 30.94 -13.98 -4.96
C ALA A 21 30.57 -14.13 -3.46
N SER A 22 31.46 -14.80 -2.76
CA SER A 22 31.30 -15.50 -1.48
C SER A 22 32.04 -14.83 -0.31
N HIS A 23 31.52 -15.09 0.89
CA HIS A 23 32.13 -15.04 2.23
C HIS A 23 32.70 -13.71 2.76
N LEU A 24 32.21 -13.29 3.95
CA LEU A 24 33.01 -13.07 5.17
C LEU A 24 32.07 -12.76 6.36
N THR A 25 32.43 -13.28 7.54
CA THR A 25 31.80 -13.13 8.87
C THR A 25 32.93 -12.88 9.90
N PRO A 26 32.66 -12.61 11.19
CA PRO A 26 31.80 -11.58 11.78
C PRO A 26 32.55 -10.80 12.90
N SER A 27 31.81 -9.96 13.62
CA SER A 27 32.01 -9.55 15.04
C SER A 27 32.37 -8.09 15.26
N PHE A 28 31.42 -7.32 15.80
CA PHE A 28 31.68 -6.36 16.87
C PHE A 28 30.43 -6.26 17.76
N ILE A 29 30.57 -6.70 19.00
CA ILE A 29 29.57 -6.60 20.07
C ILE A 29 29.74 -5.21 20.69
N LEU A 30 28.73 -4.35 20.59
CA LEU A 30 28.64 -3.11 21.34
C LEU A 30 27.62 -3.29 22.48
N THR A 31 28.12 -3.22 23.71
CA THR A 31 27.34 -3.26 24.95
C THR A 31 26.62 -1.91 25.14
N GLN A 32 25.29 -1.93 25.26
CA GLN A 32 24.50 -0.74 25.64
C GLN A 32 24.27 -0.71 27.17
N PRO A 33 24.30 0.48 27.81
CA PRO A 33 23.99 0.63 29.23
C PRO A 33 22.46 0.56 29.50
N PRO A 34 22.03 0.27 30.74
CA PRO A 34 20.64 -0.04 31.04
C PRO A 34 19.74 1.20 31.00
N ILE A 35 18.57 1.05 30.37
CA ILE A 35 17.51 2.07 30.29
C ILE A 35 16.87 2.22 31.68
N ARG A 36 16.93 3.42 32.26
CA ARG A 36 16.16 3.79 33.46
C ARG A 36 14.67 3.89 33.12
N ARG A 37 13.82 3.16 33.85
CA ARG A 37 12.36 3.32 33.78
C ARG A 37 11.97 4.70 34.30
N LEU A 38 11.37 5.52 33.44
CA LEU A 38 10.61 6.71 33.85
C LEU A 38 9.24 6.25 34.38
N THR A 39 8.88 6.75 35.55
CA THR A 39 7.62 6.51 36.26
C THR A 39 6.43 7.06 35.48
N SER A 40 5.30 6.33 35.49
CA SER A 40 4.11 6.56 34.67
C SER A 40 3.37 7.87 34.96
N CYS A 41 2.81 8.45 33.90
CA CYS A 41 1.93 9.61 33.94
C CYS A 41 0.47 9.16 34.22
N PRO A 42 -0.22 9.70 35.24
CA PRO A 42 -1.56 9.25 35.64
C PRO A 42 -2.70 9.60 34.65
N LYS A 43 -2.42 10.29 33.54
CA LYS A 43 -3.39 10.49 32.43
C LYS A 43 -3.34 9.39 31.37
N CYS A 44 -2.38 8.47 31.44
CA CYS A 44 -2.24 7.36 30.50
C CYS A 44 -2.97 6.08 30.94
N ASP A 45 -3.55 6.06 32.15
CA ASP A 45 -4.08 4.84 32.78
C ASP A 45 -5.44 4.36 32.26
N ASN A 46 -6.05 5.03 31.27
CA ASN A 46 -7.37 4.68 30.71
C ASN A 46 -7.35 4.22 29.24
N LEU A 47 -6.19 3.90 28.67
CA LEU A 47 -6.09 3.12 27.43
C LEU A 47 -5.74 1.67 27.79
N ALA A 48 -6.67 0.97 28.43
CA ALA A 48 -6.56 -0.48 28.52
C ALA A 48 -6.50 -1.02 27.07
N PRO A 49 -5.49 -1.83 26.69
CA PRO A 49 -5.48 -2.45 25.39
C PRO A 49 -6.74 -3.33 25.31
N MET A 50 -7.66 -3.01 24.40
CA MET A 50 -8.82 -3.87 24.13
C MET A 50 -8.29 -5.16 23.49
N THR A 51 -7.94 -6.13 24.34
CA THR A 51 -7.32 -7.41 23.96
C THR A 51 -8.33 -8.50 23.66
N ASN A 52 -9.63 -8.26 23.90
CA ASN A 52 -10.66 -9.27 23.71
C ASN A 52 -11.29 -9.17 22.32
N LEU A 53 -11.30 -10.30 21.62
CA LEU A 53 -12.00 -10.45 20.35
C LEU A 53 -13.51 -10.22 20.58
N PRO A 54 -14.16 -9.28 19.86
CA PRO A 54 -15.61 -9.12 19.96
C PRO A 54 -16.33 -10.36 19.42
N LYS A 55 -17.45 -10.73 20.06
CA LYS A 55 -18.26 -11.88 19.63
C LYS A 55 -19.10 -11.59 18.38
N THR A 56 -19.36 -10.31 18.08
CA THR A 56 -20.22 -9.85 16.99
C THR A 56 -19.63 -8.61 16.32
N SER A 57 -19.80 -8.48 15.01
CA SER A 57 -19.48 -7.27 14.22
C SER A 57 -20.40 -7.24 13.00
N ASP A 58 -20.74 -6.06 12.48
CA ASP A 58 -21.53 -5.98 11.24
C ASP A 58 -20.66 -6.34 10.02
N ILE A 59 -19.44 -5.81 9.99
CA ILE A 59 -18.46 -6.02 8.92
C ILE A 59 -17.13 -6.46 9.50
N VAL A 60 -16.62 -7.61 9.04
CA VAL A 60 -15.27 -8.10 9.32
C VAL A 60 -14.37 -7.89 8.10
N ILE A 61 -13.26 -7.19 8.27
CA ILE A 61 -12.27 -6.91 7.23
C ILE A 61 -11.03 -7.76 7.50
N ILE A 62 -10.62 -8.55 6.51
CA ILE A 62 -9.52 -9.51 6.65
C ILE A 62 -8.30 -8.98 5.90
N GLY A 63 -7.25 -8.60 6.63
CA GLY A 63 -5.98 -8.11 6.10
C GLY A 63 -5.74 -6.64 6.44
N GLY A 64 -4.76 -6.39 7.30
CA GLY A 64 -4.38 -5.06 7.80
C GLY A 64 -3.35 -4.32 6.96
N GLY A 65 -3.36 -4.53 5.64
CA GLY A 65 -2.63 -3.69 4.69
C GLY A 65 -3.38 -2.40 4.37
N VAL A 66 -2.84 -1.59 3.46
CA VAL A 66 -3.46 -0.29 3.06
C VAL A 66 -4.91 -0.44 2.59
N MET A 67 -5.23 -1.52 1.87
CA MET A 67 -6.59 -1.76 1.38
C MET A 67 -7.58 -1.99 2.53
N GLY A 68 -7.21 -2.82 3.51
CA GLY A 68 -8.08 -3.11 4.64
C GLY A 68 -8.20 -1.93 5.60
N ALA A 69 -7.09 -1.21 5.85
CA ALA A 69 -7.10 0.00 6.67
C ALA A 69 -7.96 1.11 6.05
N SER A 70 -7.78 1.38 4.74
CA SER A 70 -8.58 2.36 4.00
C SER A 70 -10.07 1.97 3.97
N ALA A 71 -10.39 0.70 3.73
CA ALA A 71 -11.76 0.20 3.76
C ALA A 71 -12.39 0.38 5.15
N ALA A 72 -11.67 0.03 6.23
CA ALA A 72 -12.16 0.16 7.59
C ALA A 72 -12.49 1.62 7.93
N TYR A 73 -11.56 2.53 7.61
CA TYR A 73 -11.76 3.96 7.82
C TYR A 73 -12.97 4.50 7.06
N HIS A 74 -13.07 4.23 5.75
CA HIS A 74 -14.17 4.78 4.94
C HIS A 74 -15.54 4.17 5.29
N LEU A 75 -15.59 2.88 5.65
CA LEU A 75 -16.83 2.26 6.14
C LEU A 75 -17.27 2.87 7.47
N ALA A 76 -16.35 3.12 8.39
CA ALA A 76 -16.67 3.80 9.65
C ALA A 76 -17.09 5.26 9.42
N GLN A 77 -16.41 5.98 8.53
CA GLN A 77 -16.78 7.34 8.13
C GLN A 77 -18.19 7.40 7.52
N ALA A 78 -18.60 6.36 6.79
CA ALA A 78 -19.94 6.23 6.23
C ALA A 78 -21.01 5.77 7.25
N GLY A 79 -20.62 5.47 8.49
CA GLY A 79 -21.54 4.96 9.52
C GLY A 79 -22.06 3.55 9.24
N ALA A 80 -21.26 2.70 8.58
CA ALA A 80 -21.66 1.36 8.13
C ALA A 80 -21.81 0.30 9.25
N GLY A 81 -21.92 0.71 10.51
CA GLY A 81 -22.07 -0.16 11.68
C GLY A 81 -20.76 -0.51 12.38
N LEU A 82 -20.74 -1.65 13.06
CA LEU A 82 -19.61 -2.17 13.82
C LEU A 82 -18.57 -2.79 12.86
N ILE A 83 -17.41 -2.15 12.77
CA ILE A 83 -16.31 -2.55 11.88
C ILE A 83 -15.19 -3.20 12.68
N LEU A 84 -14.80 -4.42 12.28
CA LEU A 84 -13.68 -5.16 12.84
C LEU A 84 -12.63 -5.44 11.76
N LEU A 85 -11.44 -4.87 11.89
CA LEU A 85 -10.29 -5.15 11.04
C LEU A 85 -9.35 -6.15 11.73
N LEU A 86 -9.04 -7.24 11.03
CA LEU A 86 -8.18 -8.32 11.51
C LEU A 86 -6.89 -8.40 10.69
N GLU A 87 -5.76 -8.43 11.40
CA GLU A 87 -4.44 -8.67 10.84
C GLU A 87 -3.82 -9.89 11.53
N ARG A 88 -3.22 -10.80 10.76
CA ARG A 88 -2.60 -12.00 11.30
C ARG A 88 -1.20 -11.75 11.85
N GLU A 89 -0.50 -10.75 11.31
CA GLU A 89 0.86 -10.41 11.71
C GLU A 89 0.85 -9.52 12.99
N PRO A 90 1.98 -9.38 13.69
CA PRO A 90 2.07 -8.55 14.91
C PRO A 90 1.78 -7.05 14.72
N PHE A 91 2.07 -6.54 13.53
CA PHE A 91 1.89 -5.15 13.11
C PHE A 91 1.13 -5.06 11.80
N PHE A 92 0.33 -4.00 11.65
CA PHE A 92 -0.32 -3.64 10.40
C PHE A 92 0.69 -3.31 9.31
N GLY A 93 0.30 -3.47 8.05
CA GLY A 93 1.11 -3.09 6.89
C GLY A 93 2.25 -4.05 6.51
N GLN A 94 2.58 -5.07 7.32
CA GLN A 94 3.76 -5.94 7.09
C GLN A 94 3.75 -6.81 5.81
N GLY A 95 2.62 -6.89 5.13
CA GLY A 95 2.47 -7.60 3.86
C GLY A 95 3.12 -6.88 2.67
N ALA A 96 2.42 -6.84 1.54
CA ALA A 96 2.93 -6.18 0.34
C ALA A 96 3.10 -4.66 0.50
N THR A 97 2.32 -4.04 1.39
CA THR A 97 2.35 -2.59 1.66
C THR A 97 3.68 -2.13 2.25
N GLY A 98 4.10 -2.68 3.38
CA GLY A 98 5.37 -2.33 4.05
C GLY A 98 6.62 -2.79 3.29
N ARG A 99 6.43 -3.55 2.20
CA ARG A 99 7.50 -4.01 1.28
C ARG A 99 7.36 -3.38 -0.11
N CYS A 100 6.65 -2.26 -0.24
CA CYS A 100 6.61 -1.49 -1.47
C CYS A 100 7.56 -0.30 -1.41
N ALA A 101 7.88 0.28 -2.57
CA ALA A 101 8.78 1.43 -2.67
C ALA A 101 8.08 2.78 -2.42
N GLY A 102 6.78 2.80 -2.09
CA GLY A 102 6.04 4.03 -1.84
C GLY A 102 5.61 4.83 -3.08
N GLY A 103 5.83 4.31 -4.30
CA GLY A 103 5.46 5.01 -5.53
C GLY A 103 3.95 5.25 -5.69
N VAL A 104 3.57 6.51 -5.93
CA VAL A 104 2.21 6.95 -6.30
C VAL A 104 2.26 7.71 -7.62
N ARG A 105 1.29 7.50 -8.51
CA ARG A 105 1.31 8.11 -9.85
C ARG A 105 -0.04 8.16 -10.54
N TYR A 106 -0.17 9.06 -11.52
CA TYR A 106 -1.28 9.13 -12.47
C TYR A 106 -1.00 8.37 -13.78
N GLN A 107 0.27 8.15 -14.12
CA GLN A 107 0.69 7.55 -15.40
C GLN A 107 0.36 6.05 -15.51
N PHE A 108 -0.83 5.71 -16.02
CA PHE A 108 -1.30 4.34 -16.25
C PHE A 108 -1.77 4.07 -17.68
N ALA A 109 -1.79 2.79 -18.07
CA ALA A 109 -2.14 2.34 -19.42
C ALA A 109 -3.64 2.02 -19.61
N THR A 110 -4.41 1.96 -18.53
CA THR A 110 -5.84 1.59 -18.57
C THR A 110 -6.70 2.65 -17.91
N GLU A 111 -7.89 2.86 -18.45
CA GLU A 111 -8.83 3.87 -17.94
C GLU A 111 -9.21 3.64 -16.48
N VAL A 112 -9.40 2.38 -16.08
CA VAL A 112 -9.72 2.02 -14.70
C VAL A 112 -8.64 2.49 -13.72
N ASN A 113 -7.36 2.25 -14.02
CA ASN A 113 -6.26 2.67 -13.14
C ASN A 113 -6.09 4.19 -13.13
N ILE A 114 -6.30 4.85 -14.27
CA ILE A 114 -6.25 6.32 -14.35
C ILE A 114 -7.35 6.93 -13.47
N ARG A 115 -8.60 6.46 -13.60
CA ARG A 115 -9.72 6.94 -12.76
C ARG A 115 -9.48 6.68 -11.27
N LEU A 116 -8.89 5.54 -10.93
CA LEU A 116 -8.51 5.23 -9.55
C LEU A 116 -7.45 6.20 -9.02
N SER A 117 -6.42 6.51 -9.82
CA SER A 117 -5.41 7.51 -9.42
C SER A 117 -5.99 8.91 -9.27
N LEU A 118 -6.93 9.31 -10.14
CA LEU A 118 -7.65 10.59 -10.04
C LEU A 118 -8.50 10.70 -8.76
N ALA A 119 -8.98 9.57 -8.24
CA ALA A 119 -9.67 9.54 -6.96
C ALA A 119 -8.69 9.54 -5.77
N SER A 120 -7.62 8.75 -5.84
CA SER A 120 -6.76 8.49 -4.68
C SER A 120 -5.65 9.53 -4.46
N LEU A 121 -4.97 10.01 -5.50
CA LEU A 121 -3.83 10.92 -5.31
C LEU A 121 -4.20 12.26 -4.69
N PRO A 122 -5.34 12.91 -5.04
CA PRO A 122 -5.79 14.09 -4.30
C PRO A 122 -6.04 13.81 -2.81
N MET A 123 -6.37 12.58 -2.42
CA MET A 123 -6.50 12.21 -1.01
C MET A 123 -5.15 12.10 -0.32
N ILE A 124 -4.10 11.67 -1.03
CA ILE A 124 -2.71 11.68 -0.50
C ILE A 124 -2.25 13.12 -0.25
N GLU A 125 -2.58 14.04 -1.16
CA GLU A 125 -2.28 15.48 -0.99
C GLU A 125 -2.94 16.07 0.27
N ARG A 126 -4.17 15.64 0.60
CA ARG A 126 -4.93 16.09 1.78
C ARG A 126 -4.77 15.18 3.00
N PHE A 127 -3.89 14.19 2.93
CA PHE A 127 -3.80 13.15 3.96
C PHE A 127 -3.44 13.71 5.35
N PRO A 128 -2.50 14.67 5.48
CA PRO A 128 -2.20 15.29 6.78
C PRO A 128 -3.42 15.95 7.41
N GLU A 129 -4.25 16.61 6.60
CA GLU A 129 -5.44 17.33 7.06
C GLU A 129 -6.59 16.37 7.40
N GLU A 130 -6.83 15.37 6.56
CA GLU A 130 -7.96 14.44 6.74
C GLU A 130 -7.70 13.38 7.84
N MET A 131 -6.44 12.96 8.00
CA MET A 131 -6.04 11.89 8.93
C MET A 131 -5.34 12.41 10.19
N GLY A 132 -4.93 13.68 10.23
CA GLY A 132 -4.17 14.25 11.35
C GLY A 132 -2.75 13.70 11.45
N GLN A 133 -2.20 13.16 10.37
CA GLN A 133 -0.87 12.53 10.34
C GLN A 133 -0.20 12.72 8.99
N GLU A 134 1.08 13.07 9.00
CA GLU A 134 1.91 13.11 7.79
C GLU A 134 2.04 11.72 7.14
N CYS A 135 2.25 11.74 5.82
CA CYS A 135 2.53 10.53 5.02
C CYS A 135 3.79 10.64 4.15
N ASP A 136 4.63 11.65 4.40
CA ASP A 136 5.84 11.92 3.62
C ASP A 136 5.59 11.95 2.11
N TYR A 137 4.51 12.61 1.68
CA TYR A 137 4.21 12.73 0.26
C TYR A 137 5.18 13.70 -0.42
N ARG A 138 5.97 13.16 -1.35
CA ARG A 138 7.00 13.88 -2.11
C ARG A 138 6.65 13.86 -3.60
N PRO A 139 6.02 14.92 -4.16
CA PRO A 139 5.67 15.03 -5.58
C PRO A 139 6.89 15.39 -6.44
N ILE A 140 7.88 14.48 -6.46
CA ILE A 140 9.17 14.64 -7.15
C ILE A 140 9.09 14.28 -8.64
N GLY A 141 7.91 13.93 -9.12
CA GLY A 141 7.64 13.48 -10.48
C GLY A 141 8.08 12.05 -10.75
N TYR A 142 7.62 11.53 -11.89
CA TYR A 142 7.98 10.18 -12.34
C TYR A 142 8.28 10.20 -13.83
N LEU A 143 9.54 9.93 -14.19
CA LEU A 143 10.00 9.88 -15.57
C LEU A 143 10.03 8.42 -16.03
N LEU A 144 9.19 8.08 -17.00
CA LEU A 144 9.22 6.79 -17.67
C LEU A 144 9.97 6.95 -19.00
N VAL A 145 11.17 6.37 -19.07
CA VAL A 145 12.05 6.43 -20.26
C VAL A 145 11.73 5.28 -21.20
N LEU A 146 11.63 5.58 -22.51
CA LEU A 146 11.30 4.62 -23.57
C LEU A 146 12.51 4.43 -24.48
N THR A 147 13.02 3.20 -24.55
CA THR A 147 14.21 2.85 -25.35
C THR A 147 13.88 1.89 -26.50
N ARG A 148 12.63 1.44 -26.61
CA ARG A 148 12.15 0.50 -27.64
C ARG A 148 11.03 1.14 -28.48
N PRO A 149 11.07 1.06 -29.84
CA PRO A 149 10.05 1.66 -30.70
C PRO A 149 8.61 1.21 -30.42
N GLU A 150 8.41 -0.05 -30.05
CA GLU A 150 7.11 -0.62 -29.69
C GLU A 150 6.52 -0.01 -28.41
N ASP A 151 7.38 0.38 -27.46
CA ASP A 151 6.97 1.06 -26.23
C ASP A 151 6.57 2.51 -26.52
N VAL A 152 7.25 3.18 -27.46
CA VAL A 152 6.89 4.54 -27.92
C VAL A 152 5.44 4.57 -28.39
N ALA A 153 5.08 3.71 -29.36
CA ALA A 153 3.72 3.65 -29.88
C ALA A 153 2.68 3.29 -28.81
N ALA A 154 3.03 2.42 -27.85
CA ALA A 154 2.16 2.08 -26.73
C ALA A 154 1.93 3.27 -25.78
N PHE A 155 2.98 4.01 -25.45
CA PHE A 155 2.90 5.15 -24.55
C PHE A 155 2.22 6.36 -25.19
N GLU A 156 2.31 6.57 -26.50
CA GLU A 156 1.51 7.59 -27.20
C GLU A 156 0.01 7.36 -27.00
N ARG A 157 -0.44 6.10 -27.11
CA ARG A 157 -1.83 5.72 -26.83
C ARG A 157 -2.19 5.94 -25.36
N ASN A 158 -1.30 5.58 -24.44
CA ASN A 158 -1.50 5.77 -23.01
C ASN A 158 -1.62 7.26 -22.65
N VAL A 159 -0.75 8.11 -23.17
CA VAL A 159 -0.75 9.57 -22.92
C VAL A 159 -1.99 10.22 -23.52
N THR A 160 -2.41 9.79 -24.70
CA THR A 160 -3.69 10.24 -25.29
C THR A 160 -4.87 9.90 -24.39
N LEU A 161 -4.91 8.66 -23.87
CA LEU A 161 -5.94 8.22 -22.92
C LEU A 161 -5.90 9.03 -21.61
N GLN A 162 -4.72 9.22 -21.04
CA GLN A 162 -4.51 9.99 -19.81
C GLN A 162 -4.99 11.43 -19.96
N ARG A 163 -4.59 12.12 -21.03
CA ARG A 163 -5.02 13.50 -21.32
C ARG A 163 -6.52 13.61 -21.51
N ARG A 164 -7.13 12.65 -22.22
CA ARG A 164 -8.60 12.59 -22.37
C ARG A 164 -9.33 12.47 -21.03
N LEU A 165 -8.73 11.81 -20.05
CA LEU A 165 -9.28 11.66 -18.70
C LEU A 165 -8.87 12.81 -17.74
N GLY A 166 -8.17 13.83 -18.23
CA GLY A 166 -7.76 14.99 -17.45
C GLY A 166 -6.40 14.89 -16.76
N VAL A 167 -5.63 13.82 -16.99
CA VAL A 167 -4.25 13.70 -16.50
C VAL A 167 -3.30 14.34 -17.51
N GLN A 168 -2.67 15.45 -17.13
CA GLN A 168 -1.80 16.25 -18.00
C GLN A 168 -0.37 15.67 -18.07
N THR A 169 -0.25 14.42 -18.52
CA THR A 169 1.06 13.80 -18.72
C THR A 169 1.84 14.50 -19.83
N GLU A 170 3.07 14.91 -19.51
CA GLU A 170 4.04 15.45 -20.45
C GLU A 170 4.57 14.31 -21.34
N TRP A 171 4.65 14.58 -22.64
CA TRP A 171 5.41 13.76 -23.57
C TRP A 171 6.76 14.44 -23.78
N LEU A 172 7.83 13.67 -23.72
CA LEU A 172 9.20 14.14 -23.88
C LEU A 172 9.85 13.42 -25.06
N THR A 173 10.51 14.19 -25.91
CA THR A 173 11.48 13.68 -26.89
C THR A 173 12.68 13.07 -26.17
N GLY A 174 13.42 12.19 -26.85
CA GLY A 174 14.67 11.65 -26.31
C GLY A 174 15.66 12.73 -25.84
N ASP A 175 15.74 13.86 -26.55
CA ASP A 175 16.61 14.98 -26.17
C ASP A 175 16.13 15.68 -24.89
N GLU A 176 14.83 15.80 -24.68
CA GLU A 176 14.26 16.34 -23.44
C GLU A 176 14.49 15.41 -22.26
N VAL A 177 14.37 14.09 -22.46
CA VAL A 177 14.72 13.08 -21.45
C VAL A 177 16.18 13.23 -21.02
N ARG A 178 17.11 13.31 -21.99
CA ARG A 178 18.55 13.49 -21.73
C ARG A 178 18.85 14.78 -20.98
N ARG A 179 18.17 15.88 -21.30
CA ARG A 179 18.35 17.18 -20.61
C ARG A 179 17.81 17.17 -19.18
N ARG A 180 16.74 16.41 -18.89
CA ARG A 180 16.04 16.48 -17.60
C ARG A 180 16.76 15.74 -16.47
N LEU A 181 17.45 14.65 -16.78
CA LEU A 181 18.13 13.82 -15.78
C LEU A 181 19.55 13.45 -16.26
N PRO A 182 20.45 14.44 -16.40
CA PRO A 182 21.75 14.27 -17.04
C PRO A 182 22.65 13.25 -16.32
N LEU A 183 22.45 13.05 -15.02
CA LEU A 183 23.21 12.08 -14.20
C LEU A 183 22.96 10.62 -14.58
N MET A 184 21.81 10.29 -15.20
CA MET A 184 21.43 8.89 -15.48
C MET A 184 21.79 8.38 -16.88
N GLN A 185 22.42 9.21 -17.74
CA GLN A 185 22.90 8.87 -19.08
C GLN A 185 21.97 7.96 -19.90
N PHE A 186 21.06 8.54 -20.68
CA PHE A 186 20.12 7.82 -21.54
C PHE A 186 20.44 7.98 -23.05
N PRO A 187 21.53 7.38 -23.57
CA PRO A 187 21.94 7.55 -24.97
C PRO A 187 20.93 6.95 -25.96
N ASP A 188 20.18 5.92 -25.54
CA ASP A 188 19.19 5.19 -26.33
C ASP A 188 17.75 5.65 -26.06
N ALA A 189 17.55 6.75 -25.30
CA ALA A 189 16.21 7.31 -25.10
C ALA A 189 15.61 7.78 -26.43
N LEU A 190 14.50 7.14 -26.80
CA LEU A 190 13.68 7.51 -27.95
C LEU A 190 12.66 8.58 -27.56
N ALA A 191 12.02 8.39 -26.40
CA ALA A 191 11.04 9.31 -25.82
C ALA A 191 10.91 9.05 -24.32
N GLY A 192 10.07 9.84 -23.63
CA GLY A 192 9.68 9.58 -22.26
C GLY A 192 8.36 10.23 -21.90
N THR A 193 7.81 9.85 -20.76
CA THR A 193 6.63 10.51 -20.18
C THR A 193 6.92 10.98 -18.77
N PHE A 194 6.34 12.12 -18.41
CA PHE A 194 6.54 12.72 -17.10
C PHE A 194 5.25 13.31 -16.55
N HIS A 195 5.05 13.20 -15.24
CA HIS A 195 3.98 13.89 -14.54
C HIS A 195 4.48 14.38 -13.18
N GLN A 196 4.43 15.69 -12.95
CA GLN A 196 5.06 16.35 -11.80
C GLN A 196 4.46 15.92 -10.45
N LYS A 197 3.16 15.60 -10.41
CA LYS A 197 2.48 15.15 -9.18
C LYS A 197 2.62 13.65 -8.92
N ASP A 198 3.36 12.92 -9.74
CA ASP A 198 3.74 11.56 -9.36
C ASP A 198 4.88 11.64 -8.35
N GLY A 199 5.10 10.60 -7.55
CA GLY A 199 6.11 10.69 -6.51
C GLY A 199 6.12 9.51 -5.54
N LEU A 200 6.54 9.82 -4.31
CA LEU A 200 6.70 8.85 -3.23
C LEU A 200 5.85 9.24 -2.02
N THR A 201 5.49 8.25 -1.20
CA THR A 201 4.89 8.39 0.12
C THR A 201 5.43 7.28 1.01
N ASP A 202 5.46 7.48 2.33
CA ASP A 202 5.70 6.39 3.27
C ASP A 202 4.46 5.50 3.41
N PRO A 203 4.49 4.24 2.93
CA PRO A 203 3.34 3.35 2.97
C PRO A 203 2.88 3.03 4.40
N ASN A 204 3.81 2.99 5.36
CA ASN A 204 3.48 2.67 6.75
C ASN A 204 2.70 3.80 7.38
N SER A 205 3.11 5.06 7.15
CA SER A 205 2.38 6.25 7.58
C SER A 205 0.96 6.28 7.00
N ILE A 206 0.77 5.92 5.73
CA ILE A 206 -0.58 5.81 5.15
C ILE A 206 -1.43 4.77 5.89
N VAL A 207 -0.91 3.56 6.12
CA VAL A 207 -1.66 2.51 6.85
C VAL A 207 -2.01 3.01 8.25
N MET A 208 -1.04 3.53 8.98
CA MET A 208 -1.24 3.96 10.37
C MET A 208 -2.18 5.15 10.47
N GLY A 209 -2.15 6.10 9.52
CA GLY A 209 -3.09 7.21 9.46
C GLY A 209 -4.53 6.71 9.34
N TYR A 210 -4.80 5.76 8.44
CA TYR A 210 -6.12 5.14 8.35
C TYR A 210 -6.52 4.34 9.59
N ILE A 211 -5.59 3.58 10.19
CA ILE A 211 -5.87 2.80 11.40
C ILE A 211 -6.23 3.72 12.58
N ASN A 212 -5.43 4.76 12.81
CA ASN A 212 -5.61 5.69 13.91
C ASN A 212 -6.92 6.46 13.74
N ARG A 213 -7.15 7.02 12.55
CA ARG A 213 -8.37 7.75 12.26
C ARG A 213 -9.61 6.84 12.29
N GLY A 214 -9.50 5.61 11.82
CA GLY A 214 -10.56 4.61 11.92
C GLY A 214 -10.92 4.27 13.37
N ARG A 215 -9.92 4.12 14.25
CA ARG A 215 -10.16 3.86 15.69
C ARG A 215 -10.92 4.98 16.38
N GLU A 216 -10.62 6.24 16.04
CA GLU A 216 -11.37 7.39 16.53
C GLU A 216 -12.85 7.36 16.10
N LEU A 217 -13.15 6.71 14.97
CA LEU A 217 -14.50 6.49 14.46
C LEU A 217 -15.12 5.17 14.97
N GLY A 218 -14.47 4.46 15.88
CA GLY A 218 -14.99 3.24 16.50
C GLY A 218 -14.60 1.92 15.80
N VAL A 219 -13.70 1.94 14.80
CA VAL A 219 -13.15 0.71 14.22
C VAL A 219 -12.36 -0.06 15.29
N GLN A 220 -12.69 -1.33 15.48
CA GLN A 220 -11.85 -2.25 16.24
C GLN A 220 -10.81 -2.85 15.29
N ALA A 221 -9.53 -2.53 15.49
CA ALA A 221 -8.44 -3.04 14.66
C ALA A 221 -7.50 -3.91 15.52
N LEU A 222 -7.47 -5.22 15.25
CA LEU A 222 -6.76 -6.23 16.02
C LEU A 222 -5.66 -6.90 15.18
N THR A 223 -4.50 -7.08 15.78
CA THR A 223 -3.35 -7.83 15.22
C THR A 223 -3.26 -9.23 15.83
N GLU A 224 -2.39 -10.06 15.25
CA GLU A 224 -2.21 -11.46 15.66
C GLU A 224 -3.51 -12.28 15.64
N VAL A 225 -4.47 -11.91 14.79
CA VAL A 225 -5.75 -12.61 14.59
C VAL A 225 -5.74 -13.23 13.20
N THR A 226 -5.50 -14.53 13.15
CA THR A 226 -5.55 -15.31 11.91
C THR A 226 -6.96 -15.80 11.67
N VAL A 227 -7.57 -15.40 10.56
CA VAL A 227 -8.81 -16.00 10.08
C VAL A 227 -8.50 -17.40 9.52
N THR A 228 -9.28 -18.38 9.98
CA THR A 228 -9.12 -19.80 9.62
C THR A 228 -10.35 -20.38 8.94
N GLY A 229 -11.48 -19.68 8.95
CA GLY A 229 -12.70 -20.10 8.26
C GLY A 229 -13.72 -18.99 8.12
N ILE A 230 -14.62 -19.14 7.14
CA ILE A 230 -15.79 -18.29 6.94
C ILE A 230 -17.01 -19.20 6.89
N GLU A 231 -17.96 -18.98 7.79
CA GLU A 231 -19.20 -19.73 7.82
C GLU A 231 -20.25 -19.06 6.93
N THR A 232 -20.93 -19.87 6.14
CA THR A 232 -22.01 -19.40 5.27
C THR A 232 -23.25 -20.26 5.44
N SER A 233 -24.42 -19.63 5.36
CA SER A 233 -25.73 -20.29 5.36
C SER A 233 -26.65 -19.61 4.35
N GLY A 234 -27.29 -20.40 3.49
CA GLY A 234 -28.18 -19.87 2.44
C GLY A 234 -27.50 -18.87 1.49
N GLY A 235 -26.19 -19.04 1.22
CA GLY A 235 -25.42 -18.14 0.37
C GLY A 235 -25.02 -16.80 1.02
N LYS A 236 -25.18 -16.66 2.34
CA LYS A 236 -24.80 -15.47 3.11
C LYS A 236 -23.76 -15.82 4.16
N VAL A 237 -22.84 -14.90 4.44
CA VAL A 237 -21.92 -15.04 5.59
C VAL A 237 -22.70 -14.95 6.88
N THR A 238 -22.34 -15.80 7.85
CA THR A 238 -22.92 -15.79 9.20
C THR A 238 -21.88 -15.60 10.29
N ALA A 239 -20.64 -16.05 10.06
CA ALA A 239 -19.55 -15.89 11.01
C ALA A 239 -18.17 -15.99 10.35
N VAL A 240 -17.16 -15.49 11.06
CA VAL A 240 -15.74 -15.66 10.77
C VAL A 240 -15.08 -16.38 11.95
N THR A 241 -14.37 -17.46 11.65
CA THR A 241 -13.62 -18.25 12.64
C THR A 241 -12.15 -17.83 12.62
N THR A 242 -11.59 -17.61 13.81
CA THR A 242 -10.20 -17.17 13.98
C THR A 242 -9.47 -18.05 15.00
N ASN A 243 -8.15 -17.89 15.09
CA ASN A 243 -7.33 -18.49 16.17
C ASN A 243 -7.67 -17.98 17.58
N LYS A 244 -8.49 -16.92 17.73
CA LYS A 244 -8.89 -16.33 19.01
C LYS A 244 -10.38 -16.47 19.31
N GLY A 245 -11.14 -17.17 18.46
CA GLY A 245 -12.58 -17.39 18.62
C GLY A 245 -13.39 -17.08 17.36
N VAL A 246 -14.71 -17.18 17.48
CA VAL A 246 -15.68 -16.97 16.40
C VAL A 246 -16.32 -15.59 16.55
N ILE A 247 -16.48 -14.88 15.44
CA ILE A 247 -17.17 -13.58 15.36
C ILE A 247 -18.39 -13.75 14.46
N GLN A 248 -19.59 -13.53 14.99
CA GLN A 248 -20.80 -13.48 14.17
C GLN A 248 -20.81 -12.17 13.36
N CYS A 249 -21.06 -12.26 12.06
CA CYS A 249 -21.12 -11.10 11.18
C CYS A 249 -21.95 -11.35 9.93
N ALA A 250 -22.44 -10.26 9.33
CA ALA A 250 -23.23 -10.31 8.10
C ALA A 250 -22.38 -10.08 6.84
N HIS A 251 -21.25 -9.40 6.97
CA HIS A 251 -20.41 -9.01 5.84
C HIS A 251 -18.93 -9.27 6.12
N VAL A 252 -18.23 -9.71 5.07
CA VAL A 252 -16.78 -9.87 5.06
C VAL A 252 -16.17 -9.11 3.90
N VAL A 253 -15.12 -8.33 4.18
CA VAL A 253 -14.27 -7.70 3.17
C VAL A 253 -12.94 -8.45 3.10
N ASN A 254 -12.68 -9.12 1.98
CA ASN A 254 -11.41 -9.81 1.75
C ASN A 254 -10.36 -8.82 1.23
N ALA A 255 -9.52 -8.32 2.14
CA ALA A 255 -8.40 -7.42 1.85
C ALA A 255 -7.04 -8.11 2.07
N ALA A 256 -6.98 -9.44 1.98
CA ALA A 256 -5.82 -10.25 2.37
C ALA A 256 -4.67 -10.27 1.33
N GLY A 257 -4.66 -9.31 0.39
CA GLY A 257 -3.60 -9.15 -0.61
C GLY A 257 -3.29 -10.46 -1.36
N PRO A 258 -2.04 -10.96 -1.34
CA PRO A 258 -1.69 -12.21 -2.04
C PRO A 258 -2.38 -13.45 -1.47
N TRP A 259 -2.92 -13.39 -0.24
CA TRP A 259 -3.66 -14.49 0.38
C TRP A 259 -5.17 -14.41 0.11
N ALA A 260 -5.64 -13.44 -0.68
CA ALA A 260 -7.07 -13.28 -0.96
C ALA A 260 -7.70 -14.54 -1.59
N GLY A 261 -6.97 -15.27 -2.43
CA GLY A 261 -7.43 -16.57 -2.97
C GLY A 261 -7.73 -17.60 -1.88
N LEU A 262 -6.87 -17.72 -0.88
CA LEU A 262 -7.08 -18.66 0.24
C LEU A 262 -8.28 -18.25 1.11
N ILE A 263 -8.46 -16.95 1.35
CA ILE A 263 -9.64 -16.45 2.07
C ILE A 263 -10.92 -16.68 1.26
N GLY A 264 -10.88 -16.51 -0.07
CA GLY A 264 -12.00 -16.81 -0.96
C GLY A 264 -12.44 -18.28 -0.85
N GLN A 265 -11.47 -19.20 -0.85
CA GLN A 265 -11.73 -20.64 -0.71
C GLN A 265 -12.45 -20.99 0.61
N MET A 266 -12.16 -20.29 1.71
CA MET A 266 -12.87 -20.48 2.98
C MET A 266 -14.38 -20.19 2.87
N ALA A 267 -14.78 -19.33 1.92
CA ALA A 267 -16.18 -19.02 1.61
C ALA A 267 -16.73 -19.80 0.39
N GLY A 268 -15.97 -20.77 -0.15
CA GLY A 268 -16.36 -21.52 -1.35
C GLY A 268 -16.26 -20.73 -2.66
N ILE A 269 -15.50 -19.64 -2.68
CA ILE A 269 -15.33 -18.76 -3.85
C ILE A 269 -13.92 -18.93 -4.42
N ASP A 270 -13.82 -19.21 -5.71
CA ASP A 270 -12.52 -19.17 -6.41
C ASP A 270 -12.18 -17.74 -6.83
N ILE A 271 -11.03 -17.24 -6.36
CA ILE A 271 -10.51 -15.92 -6.72
C ILE A 271 -9.17 -16.13 -7.44
N PRO A 272 -9.06 -15.81 -8.74
CA PRO A 272 -7.92 -16.19 -9.58
C PRO A 272 -6.70 -15.30 -9.35
N ILE A 273 -6.10 -15.38 -8.16
CA ILE A 273 -4.93 -14.60 -7.75
C ILE A 273 -3.74 -15.55 -7.53
N THR A 274 -2.61 -15.24 -8.16
CA THR A 274 -1.34 -15.96 -7.95
C THR A 274 -0.30 -14.99 -7.38
N PRO A 275 0.25 -15.26 -6.17
CA PRO A 275 1.32 -14.46 -5.61
C PRO A 275 2.61 -14.57 -6.43
N LEU A 276 3.19 -13.42 -6.77
CA LEU A 276 4.48 -13.36 -7.47
C LEU A 276 5.54 -12.71 -6.58
N ARG A 277 6.77 -13.23 -6.64
CA ARG A 277 7.92 -12.62 -5.98
C ARG A 277 8.36 -11.37 -6.74
N ARG A 278 8.66 -10.31 -6.01
CA ARG A 278 9.29 -9.08 -6.51
C ARG A 278 10.47 -8.74 -5.63
N GLN A 279 11.54 -8.23 -6.22
CA GLN A 279 12.77 -7.88 -5.52
C GLN A 279 12.98 -6.37 -5.61
N MET A 280 13.51 -5.80 -4.53
CA MET A 280 13.97 -4.42 -4.46
C MET A 280 15.34 -4.47 -3.79
N ILE A 281 16.24 -3.57 -4.19
CA ILE A 281 17.59 -3.48 -3.66
C ILE A 281 17.77 -2.02 -3.26
N THR A 282 18.37 -1.81 -2.09
CA THR A 282 18.81 -0.50 -1.62
C THR A 282 20.33 -0.48 -1.64
N THR A 283 20.92 0.57 -2.18
CA THR A 283 22.38 0.76 -2.18
C THR A 283 22.81 1.51 -0.92
N THR A 284 24.10 1.47 -0.62
CA THR A 284 24.71 2.53 0.20
C THR A 284 24.68 3.86 -0.56
N PRO A 285 24.95 5.01 0.10
CA PRO A 285 25.15 6.26 -0.60
C PRO A 285 26.12 6.11 -1.77
N VAL A 286 25.76 6.65 -2.93
CA VAL A 286 26.58 6.63 -4.15
C VAL A 286 27.30 7.98 -4.24
N PRO A 287 28.64 8.02 -4.27
CA PRO A 287 29.42 9.27 -4.13
C PRO A 287 29.04 10.42 -5.06
N ASP A 288 28.54 10.13 -6.26
CA ASP A 288 28.19 11.12 -7.29
C ASP A 288 26.68 11.37 -7.43
N LEU A 289 25.86 10.77 -6.57
CA LEU A 289 24.43 11.05 -6.52
C LEU A 289 24.11 12.02 -5.37
N PRO A 290 23.23 13.01 -5.59
CA PRO A 290 22.75 13.85 -4.51
C PRO A 290 22.06 13.01 -3.43
N ALA A 291 22.09 13.48 -2.19
CA ALA A 291 21.28 12.93 -1.12
C ALA A 291 19.78 13.07 -1.45
N ASP A 292 19.00 12.11 -0.96
CA ASP A 292 17.55 12.01 -1.12
C ASP A 292 16.75 12.99 -0.25
#